data_AF-A0A914L8V9-F1
#
_entry.id   AF-A0A914L8V9-F1
#
_cell.length_a   1.000
_cell.length_b   1.000
_cell.length_c   1.000
_cell.angle_alpha   90.00
_cell.angle_beta   90.00
_cell.angle_gamma   90.00
#
_symmetry.space_group_name_H-M   'P 1'
#
loop_
_entity.id
_entity.type
_entity.pdbx_description
1 polymer ?
#
loop_
_entity_poly.entity_id
_entity_poly.type
_entity_poly.pdbx_seq_one_letter_code
_entity_poly.pdbx_strand_id
1 'polypeptide(L)'
;MSKPINATFDHESLEKIVIFVDQVVDSKGETIINVGNNTEFYRDYLNIAIKGSSKNIQKIAKALDALIDDKKDFYYLNGKCKDIKSEGNSIGLKLKNSNTTLNVSRKDIADYSDENKCILGLETSEEKQLEFSTQHLNNYCVLFDTFLNQIAFAPKVVKPKDMEWILC
;
A
#
# COMPACT_ATOMS: atom_id res chain seq x y z
N MET A 1 -1.23 -0.19 -19.19
CA MET A 1 0.10 -0.35 -18.58
C MET A 1 0.60 1.03 -18.17
N SER A 2 1.20 1.17 -16.98
CA SER A 2 1.88 2.43 -16.63
C SER A 2 3.12 2.59 -17.50
N LYS A 3 3.57 3.82 -17.73
CA LYS A 3 4.96 4.04 -18.14
C LYS A 3 5.87 3.59 -16.99
N PRO A 4 7.07 3.03 -17.26
CA PRO A 4 8.05 2.78 -16.22
C PRO A 4 8.34 4.07 -15.44
N ILE A 5 8.52 3.95 -14.14
CA ILE A 5 8.91 5.05 -13.25
C ILE A 5 10.29 4.75 -12.66
N ASN A 6 11.05 5.79 -12.37
CA ASN A 6 12.35 5.65 -11.71
C ASN A 6 12.16 5.06 -10.31
N ALA A 7 13.03 4.11 -9.97
CA ALA A 7 13.12 3.51 -8.66
C ALA A 7 14.59 3.37 -8.25
N THR A 8 14.86 3.27 -6.96
CA THR A 8 16.18 2.90 -6.45
C THR A 8 16.06 1.57 -5.73
N PHE A 9 16.99 0.67 -5.97
CA PHE A 9 17.01 -0.65 -5.37
C PHE A 9 18.16 -0.73 -4.37
N ASP A 10 17.93 -1.35 -3.23
CA ASP A 10 19.03 -1.88 -2.43
C ASP A 10 19.64 -3.06 -3.21
N HIS A 11 20.76 -2.82 -3.90
CA HIS A 11 21.37 -3.80 -4.78
C HIS A 11 21.98 -5.00 -4.03
N GLU A 12 22.16 -4.91 -2.71
CA GLU A 12 22.70 -6.02 -1.91
C GLU A 12 21.61 -7.05 -1.58
N SER A 13 20.45 -6.59 -1.11
CA SER A 13 19.35 -7.46 -0.68
C SER A 13 18.25 -7.62 -1.74
N LEU A 14 18.05 -6.61 -2.60
CA LEU A 14 16.88 -6.40 -3.45
C LEU A 14 15.55 -6.42 -2.67
N GLU A 15 15.60 -6.31 -1.34
CA GLU A 15 14.44 -6.34 -0.45
C GLU A 15 13.77 -4.97 -0.36
N LYS A 16 14.57 -3.90 -0.51
CA LYS A 16 14.11 -2.53 -0.40
C LYS A 16 14.11 -1.83 -1.76
N ILE A 17 12.98 -1.25 -2.09
CA ILE A 17 12.74 -0.50 -3.32
C ILE A 17 12.24 0.88 -2.91
N VAL A 18 12.89 1.93 -3.39
CA VAL A 18 12.47 3.30 -3.13
C VAL A 18 11.80 3.84 -4.39
N ILE A 19 10.54 4.24 -4.27
CA ILE A 19 9.81 4.93 -5.34
C ILE A 19 9.43 6.33 -4.90
N PHE A 20 9.36 7.24 -5.87
CA PHE A 20 8.97 8.62 -5.60
C PHE A 20 7.46 8.77 -5.71
N VAL A 21 6.79 9.00 -4.57
CA VAL A 21 5.36 9.33 -4.48
C VAL A 21 5.25 10.82 -4.18
N ASP A 22 4.43 11.56 -4.93
CA ASP A 22 4.18 12.98 -4.64
C ASP A 22 3.09 13.14 -3.57
N GLN A 23 2.03 12.33 -3.66
CA GLN A 23 0.82 12.50 -2.88
C GLN A 23 0.19 11.15 -2.54
N VAL A 24 -0.37 11.06 -1.34
CA VAL A 24 -1.41 10.06 -1.02
C VAL A 24 -2.75 10.76 -1.12
N VAL A 25 -3.68 10.16 -1.86
CA VAL A 25 -5.04 10.66 -2.09
C VAL A 25 -6.08 9.68 -1.53
N ASP A 26 -7.28 10.16 -1.22
CA ASP A 26 -8.41 9.30 -0.84
C ASP A 26 -9.15 8.73 -2.06
N SER A 27 -10.24 8.00 -1.83
CA SER A 27 -11.07 7.40 -2.88
C SER A 27 -11.79 8.41 -3.79
N LYS A 28 -11.86 9.69 -3.39
CA LYS A 28 -12.41 10.78 -4.21
C LYS A 28 -11.31 11.51 -5.00
N GLY A 29 -10.04 11.17 -4.78
CA GLY A 29 -8.89 11.81 -5.39
C GLY A 29 -8.40 13.05 -4.65
N GLU A 30 -8.92 13.34 -3.45
CA GLU A 30 -8.47 14.46 -2.63
C GLU A 30 -7.14 14.12 -1.95
N THR A 31 -6.19 15.04 -1.96
CA THR A 31 -4.88 14.83 -1.32
C THR A 31 -5.00 14.81 0.19
N ILE A 32 -4.65 13.69 0.80
CA ILE A 32 -4.62 13.53 2.26
C ILE A 32 -3.21 13.75 2.83
N ILE A 33 -2.16 13.40 2.08
CA ILE A 33 -0.76 13.57 2.47
C ILE A 33 0.04 14.09 1.26
N ASN A 34 0.79 15.18 1.46
CA ASN A 34 1.85 15.59 0.53
C ASN A 34 3.14 14.90 0.96
N VAL A 35 3.64 14.00 0.13
CA VAL A 35 4.83 13.21 0.43
C VAL A 35 6.03 14.00 -0.09
N GLY A 36 6.63 14.81 0.78
CA GLY A 36 7.76 15.68 0.42
C GLY A 36 9.10 14.95 0.21
N ASN A 37 9.17 13.66 0.56
CA ASN A 37 10.36 12.81 0.55
C ASN A 37 10.07 11.50 -0.22
N ASN A 38 11.02 10.58 -0.26
CA ASN A 38 10.81 9.30 -0.92
C ASN A 38 9.88 8.38 -0.12
N THR A 39 9.24 7.44 -0.80
CA THR A 39 8.45 6.37 -0.19
C THR A 39 9.15 5.05 -0.40
N GLU A 40 9.25 4.25 0.65
CA GLU A 40 9.92 2.97 0.61
C GLU A 40 8.90 1.84 0.45
N PHE A 41 9.26 0.88 -0.38
CA PHE A 41 8.51 -0.33 -0.66
C PHE A 41 9.40 -1.53 -0.36
N TYR A 42 8.90 -2.44 0.48
CA TYR A 42 9.60 -3.66 0.83
C TYR A 42 9.02 -4.85 0.07
N ARG A 43 9.90 -5.66 -0.52
CA ARG A 43 9.56 -6.75 -1.45
C ARG A 43 9.04 -8.02 -0.77
N ASP A 44 9.43 -8.34 0.49
CA ASP A 44 9.06 -9.61 1.15
C ASP A 44 8.77 -9.59 2.68
N TYR A 45 7.65 -10.25 3.01
CA TYR A 45 7.10 -10.96 4.20
C TYR A 45 7.16 -10.51 5.67
N LEU A 46 7.99 -9.59 6.14
CA LEU A 46 8.01 -9.26 7.58
C LEU A 46 7.62 -7.81 7.84
N ASN A 47 6.45 -7.64 8.46
CA ASN A 47 5.67 -6.40 8.70
C ASN A 47 4.83 -5.93 7.51
N ILE A 48 3.61 -6.46 7.44
CA ILE A 48 2.53 -6.12 6.48
C ILE A 48 1.95 -4.71 6.76
N ALA A 49 2.49 -3.97 7.73
CA ALA A 49 1.97 -2.67 8.07
C ALA A 49 2.43 -1.58 7.11
N ILE A 50 1.53 -0.68 6.74
CA ILE A 50 1.92 0.65 6.25
C ILE A 50 2.48 1.40 7.45
N LYS A 51 3.72 1.86 7.35
CA LYS A 51 4.40 2.58 8.44
C LYS A 51 4.60 4.05 8.11
N GLY A 52 4.63 4.86 9.16
CA GLY A 52 5.03 6.26 9.09
C GLY A 52 4.60 7.04 10.31
N SER A 53 4.77 8.37 10.27
CA SER A 53 4.39 9.21 11.41
C SER A 53 2.92 9.04 11.82
N SER A 54 2.64 9.15 13.13
CA SER A 54 1.27 9.08 13.69
C SER A 54 0.26 9.95 12.92
N LYS A 55 0.63 11.18 12.57
CA LYS A 55 -0.21 12.09 11.78
C LYS A 55 -0.57 11.54 10.39
N ASN A 56 0.36 10.89 9.71
CA ASN A 56 0.13 10.32 8.39
C ASN A 56 -0.72 9.04 8.49
N ILE A 57 -0.42 8.17 9.46
CA ILE A 57 -1.20 6.95 9.69
C ILE A 57 -2.65 7.26 10.05
N GLN A 58 -2.90 8.24 10.91
CA GLN A 58 -4.26 8.70 11.23
C GLN A 58 -5.03 9.20 10.00
N LYS A 59 -4.35 9.90 9.08
CA LYS A 59 -4.97 10.36 7.82
C LYS A 59 -5.31 9.20 6.90
N ILE A 60 -4.42 8.21 6.78
CA ILE A 60 -4.66 6.98 6.01
C ILE A 60 -5.82 6.19 6.62
N ALA A 61 -5.79 5.96 7.94
CA ALA A 61 -6.86 5.27 8.67
C ALA A 61 -8.22 5.94 8.43
N LYS A 62 -8.28 7.27 8.55
CA LYS A 62 -9.52 8.03 8.28
C LYS A 62 -9.99 7.88 6.84
N ALA A 63 -9.09 7.94 5.85
CA ALA A 63 -9.45 7.75 4.45
C ALA A 63 -10.01 6.35 4.16
N LEU A 64 -9.61 5.35 4.95
CA LEU A 64 -10.09 3.97 4.87
C LEU A 64 -11.36 3.70 5.69
N ASP A 65 -11.93 4.72 6.36
CA ASP A 65 -13.00 4.59 7.37
C ASP A 65 -12.65 3.64 8.53
N ALA A 66 -11.37 3.60 8.92
CA ALA A 66 -10.92 2.79 10.04
C ALA A 66 -11.20 3.47 11.38
N LEU A 67 -11.59 2.66 12.36
CA LEU A 67 -11.72 3.03 13.77
C LEU A 67 -10.39 2.78 14.48
N ILE A 68 -10.15 3.46 15.60
CA ILE A 68 -8.99 3.23 16.47
C ILE A 68 -9.46 2.55 17.76
N ASP A 69 -8.68 1.57 18.23
CA ASP A 69 -8.81 1.04 19.59
C ASP A 69 -7.78 1.72 20.49
N ASP A 70 -8.17 2.79 21.17
CA ASP A 70 -7.27 3.63 21.98
C ASP A 70 -6.51 2.85 23.08
N LYS A 71 -6.97 1.64 23.45
CA LYS A 71 -6.31 0.82 24.46
C LYS A 71 -5.17 -0.02 23.91
N LYS A 72 -5.25 -0.38 22.63
CA LYS A 72 -4.32 -1.29 21.97
C LYS A 72 -3.55 -0.65 20.81
N ASP A 73 -3.83 0.63 20.52
CA ASP A 73 -3.18 1.46 19.50
C ASP A 73 -3.14 0.83 18.11
N PHE A 74 -4.23 0.15 17.73
CA PHE A 74 -4.40 -0.38 16.38
C PHE A 74 -5.65 0.18 15.71
N TYR A 75 -5.62 0.12 14.38
CA TYR A 75 -6.73 0.55 13.53
C TYR A 75 -7.50 -0.67 13.04
N TYR A 76 -8.83 -0.56 12.96
CA TYR A 76 -9.68 -1.67 12.58
C TYR A 76 -10.94 -1.24 11.82
N LEU A 77 -11.54 -2.19 11.11
CA LEU A 77 -12.88 -2.08 10.52
C LEU A 77 -13.85 -2.98 11.27
N ASN A 78 -15.13 -2.61 11.34
CA ASN A 78 -16.16 -3.48 11.89
C ASN A 78 -16.40 -4.68 10.96
N GLY A 79 -16.49 -5.88 11.53
CA GLY A 79 -16.64 -7.15 10.82
C GLY A 79 -15.34 -7.95 10.74
N LYS A 80 -15.40 -9.18 10.21
CA LYS A 80 -14.21 -10.01 10.00
C LYS A 80 -13.53 -9.63 8.69
N CYS A 81 -12.20 -9.78 8.60
CA CYS A 81 -11.43 -9.40 7.41
C CYS A 81 -11.89 -10.10 6.13
N LYS A 82 -12.31 -11.37 6.23
CA LYS A 82 -12.86 -12.12 5.09
C LYS A 82 -14.14 -11.51 4.49
N ASP A 83 -14.87 -10.73 5.29
CA ASP A 83 -16.15 -10.11 4.90
C ASP A 83 -15.94 -8.68 4.37
N ILE A 84 -14.71 -8.15 4.42
CA ILE A 84 -14.38 -6.82 3.92
C ILE A 84 -14.37 -6.84 2.39
N LYS A 85 -15.36 -6.15 1.81
CA LYS A 85 -15.46 -5.97 0.36
C LYS A 85 -14.33 -5.08 -0.16
N SER A 86 -13.81 -5.45 -1.34
CA SER A 86 -12.81 -4.69 -2.10
C SER A 86 -13.33 -3.35 -2.64
N GLU A 87 -14.64 -3.23 -2.87
CA GLU A 87 -15.30 -2.02 -3.40
C GLU A 87 -15.49 -0.90 -2.35
N GLY A 88 -14.81 -0.97 -1.20
CA GLY A 88 -14.87 0.05 -0.17
C GLY A 88 -13.90 1.21 -0.39
N ASN A 89 -13.73 2.05 0.63
CA ASN A 89 -12.72 3.11 0.58
C ASN A 89 -11.31 2.54 0.36
N SER A 90 -10.52 3.33 -0.35
CA SER A 90 -9.15 3.04 -0.75
C SER A 90 -8.31 4.30 -0.62
N ILE A 91 -7.00 4.13 -0.57
CA ILE A 91 -6.04 5.21 -0.79
C ILE A 91 -5.39 5.06 -2.16
N GLY A 92 -5.01 6.18 -2.77
CA GLY A 92 -4.23 6.21 -4.01
C GLY A 92 -2.83 6.78 -3.75
N LEU A 93 -1.80 6.13 -4.29
CA LEU A 93 -0.41 6.59 -4.27
C LEU A 93 -0.10 7.22 -5.62
N LYS A 94 -0.07 8.55 -5.66
CA LYS A 94 0.22 9.30 -6.89
C LYS A 94 1.72 9.40 -7.11
N LEU A 95 2.19 8.75 -8.17
CA LEU A 95 3.60 8.60 -8.47
C LEU A 95 4.18 9.90 -9.04
N LYS A 96 5.39 10.26 -8.62
CA LYS A 96 6.06 11.49 -9.04
C LYS A 96 6.34 11.49 -10.53
N ASN A 97 6.08 12.64 -11.17
CA ASN A 97 6.27 12.84 -12.61
C ASN A 97 5.52 11.82 -13.49
N SER A 98 4.44 11.23 -12.96
CA SER A 98 3.63 10.23 -13.64
C SER A 98 2.14 10.55 -13.45
N ASN A 99 1.33 10.26 -14.46
CA ASN A 99 -0.14 10.31 -14.35
C ASN A 99 -0.70 9.01 -13.74
N THR A 100 0.12 8.24 -13.05
CA THR A 100 -0.24 6.94 -12.49
C THR A 100 -0.53 7.07 -11.00
N THR A 101 -1.68 6.55 -10.59
CA THR A 101 -2.05 6.37 -9.18
C THR A 101 -2.17 4.88 -8.90
N LEU A 102 -1.42 4.38 -7.91
CA LEU A 102 -1.55 3.00 -7.44
C LEU A 102 -2.57 2.96 -6.31
N ASN A 103 -3.66 2.22 -6.48
CA ASN A 103 -4.73 2.17 -5.51
C ASN A 103 -4.52 0.99 -4.55
N VAL A 104 -4.62 1.26 -3.26
CA VAL A 104 -4.57 0.28 -2.19
C VAL A 104 -5.91 0.32 -1.47
N SER A 105 -6.68 -0.76 -1.59
CA SER A 105 -7.98 -0.88 -0.93
C SER A 105 -7.80 -1.26 0.54
N ARG A 106 -8.83 -1.00 1.35
CA ARG A 106 -8.88 -1.49 2.74
C ARG A 106 -8.73 -3.02 2.87
N LYS A 107 -9.04 -3.79 1.82
CA LYS A 107 -8.84 -5.25 1.80
C LYS A 107 -7.36 -5.61 1.60
N ASP A 108 -6.61 -4.81 0.85
CA ASP A 108 -5.18 -5.03 0.61
C ASP A 108 -4.34 -4.77 1.88
N ILE A 109 -4.87 -3.99 2.83
CA ILE A 109 -4.23 -3.62 4.11
C ILE A 109 -4.82 -4.43 5.29
N ALA A 110 -5.84 -5.26 5.04
CA ALA A 110 -6.43 -6.10 6.08
C ALA A 110 -5.41 -7.15 6.52
N ASP A 111 -5.15 -7.23 7.83
CA ASP A 111 -4.13 -8.10 8.40
C ASP A 111 -4.78 -9.36 8.99
N TYR A 112 -5.38 -9.24 10.19
CA TYR A 112 -6.05 -10.36 10.86
C TYR A 112 -7.38 -9.95 11.49
N SER A 113 -8.21 -10.94 11.83
CA SER A 113 -9.46 -10.71 12.55
C SER A 113 -9.31 -11.00 14.03
N ASP A 114 -9.75 -10.07 14.88
CA ASP A 114 -9.91 -10.26 16.32
C ASP A 114 -11.41 -10.09 16.64
N GLU A 115 -12.06 -11.16 17.08
CA GLU A 115 -13.51 -11.22 17.28
C GLU A 115 -14.32 -10.80 16.02
N ASN A 116 -14.98 -9.63 16.08
CA ASN A 116 -15.74 -8.98 15.01
C ASN A 116 -15.04 -7.69 14.53
N LYS A 117 -13.73 -7.58 14.69
CA LYS A 117 -12.90 -6.49 14.19
C LYS A 117 -11.92 -7.04 13.15
N CYS A 118 -11.79 -6.35 12.03
CA CYS A 118 -10.73 -6.59 11.07
C CYS A 118 -9.62 -5.59 11.33
N ILE A 119 -8.49 -6.06 11.84
CA ILE A 119 -7.33 -5.23 12.13
C ILE A 119 -6.65 -4.87 10.81
N LEU A 120 -6.29 -3.61 10.65
CA LEU A 120 -5.55 -3.12 9.50
C LEU A 120 -4.07 -3.04 9.87
N GLY A 121 -3.20 -3.44 8.94
CA GLY A 121 -1.76 -3.26 9.03
C GLY A 121 -1.40 -1.78 8.89
N LEU A 122 -1.59 -1.00 9.95
CA LEU A 122 -1.24 0.42 10.03
C LEU A 122 -0.45 0.63 11.32
N GLU A 123 0.80 1.06 11.20
CA GLU A 123 1.73 1.15 12.34
C GLU A 123 2.40 2.52 12.37
N THR A 124 2.43 3.14 13.56
CA THR A 124 3.16 4.38 13.73
C THR A 124 4.65 4.09 13.91
N SER A 125 5.48 4.73 13.09
CA SER A 125 6.94 4.67 13.18
C SER A 125 7.51 6.04 13.57
N GLU A 126 8.64 6.04 14.28
CA GLU A 126 9.44 7.25 14.54
C GLU A 126 10.09 7.76 13.24
N GLU A 127 10.22 6.91 12.22
CA GLU A 127 10.64 7.32 10.90
C GLU A 127 9.62 8.24 10.23
N LYS A 128 10.11 9.31 9.59
CA LYS A 128 9.25 10.31 8.95
C LYS A 128 8.73 9.86 7.58
N GLN A 129 9.37 8.88 6.97
CA GLN A 129 9.00 8.38 5.65
C GLN A 129 7.80 7.44 5.73
N LEU A 130 7.05 7.37 4.64
CA LEU A 130 6.02 6.36 4.49
C LEU A 130 6.66 5.10 3.93
N GLU A 131 6.30 3.97 4.53
CA GLU A 131 6.74 2.65 4.11
C GLU A 131 5.51 1.81 3.75
N PHE A 132 5.62 1.08 2.65
CA PHE A 132 4.62 0.15 2.16
C PHE A 132 5.26 -1.21 1.91
N SER A 133 4.42 -2.25 1.91
CA SER A 133 4.80 -3.54 1.36
C SER A 133 4.30 -3.63 -0.08
N THR A 134 5.06 -4.30 -0.95
CA THR A 134 4.58 -4.66 -2.29
C THR A 134 3.32 -5.53 -2.22
N GLN A 135 3.06 -6.22 -1.10
CA GLN A 135 1.84 -6.97 -0.87
C GLN A 135 0.58 -6.09 -0.86
N HIS A 136 0.68 -4.80 -0.50
CA HIS A 136 -0.44 -3.86 -0.59
C HIS A 136 -0.84 -3.56 -2.04
N LEU A 137 0.03 -3.89 -3.00
CA LEU A 137 -0.20 -3.72 -4.44
C LEU A 137 -0.66 -5.02 -5.11
N ASN A 138 -1.34 -5.92 -4.38
CA ASN A 138 -1.77 -7.22 -4.87
C ASN A 138 -2.63 -7.19 -6.14
N ASN A 139 -3.29 -6.06 -6.43
CA ASN A 139 -4.07 -5.84 -7.65
C ASN A 139 -3.22 -5.50 -8.89
N TYR A 140 -1.89 -5.43 -8.74
CA TYR A 140 -0.95 -5.07 -9.79
C TYR A 140 0.07 -6.19 -10.05
N CYS A 141 0.34 -6.45 -11.32
CA CYS A 141 1.60 -7.03 -11.76
C CYS A 141 2.68 -5.95 -11.64
N VAL A 142 3.78 -6.29 -10.97
CA VAL A 142 4.90 -5.37 -10.74
C VAL A 142 6.13 -5.95 -11.44
N LEU A 143 6.71 -5.17 -12.36
CA LEU A 143 7.96 -5.50 -13.03
C LEU A 143 9.08 -4.66 -12.42
N PHE A 144 10.10 -5.33 -11.88
CA PHE A 144 11.32 -4.70 -11.40
C PHE A 144 12.42 -4.83 -12.46
N ASP A 145 12.89 -3.70 -12.97
CA ASP A 145 14.03 -3.64 -13.89
C ASP A 145 15.19 -2.95 -13.17
N THR A 146 15.98 -3.77 -12.48
CA THR A 146 17.11 -3.34 -11.66
C THR A 146 18.29 -2.86 -12.51
N PHE A 147 18.35 -3.22 -13.79
CA PHE A 147 19.39 -2.76 -14.71
C PHE A 147 19.15 -1.30 -15.12
N LEU A 148 17.89 -0.95 -15.42
CA LEU A 148 17.51 0.42 -15.79
C LEU A 148 17.03 1.26 -14.60
N ASN A 149 17.08 0.73 -13.38
CA ASN A 149 16.60 1.39 -12.16
C ASN A 149 15.17 1.91 -12.30
N GLN A 150 14.28 1.03 -12.78
CA GLN A 150 12.89 1.38 -13.03
C GLN A 150 11.93 0.28 -12.58
N ILE A 151 10.69 0.69 -12.32
CA ILE A 151 9.58 -0.20 -11.95
C ILE A 151 8.37 0.13 -12.82
N ALA A 152 7.62 -0.89 -13.23
CA ALA A 152 6.40 -0.73 -13.99
C ALA A 152 5.25 -1.48 -13.34
N PHE A 153 4.05 -0.91 -13.43
CA PHE A 153 2.83 -1.47 -12.86
C PHE A 153 1.80 -1.72 -13.96
N ALA A 154 1.18 -2.89 -13.92
CA ALA A 154 0.03 -3.22 -14.76
C ALA A 154 -1.07 -3.78 -13.87
N PRO A 155 -2.35 -3.35 -14.01
CA PRO A 155 -3.45 -4.01 -13.30
C PRO A 155 -3.46 -5.51 -13.62
N LYS A 156 -3.62 -6.36 -12.61
CA LYS A 156 -3.81 -7.79 -12.83
C LYS A 156 -5.13 -8.00 -13.57
N VAL A 157 -5.08 -8.67 -14.71
CA VAL A 157 -6.28 -9.11 -15.44
C VAL A 157 -6.70 -10.46 -14.88
N VAL A 158 -7.29 -10.50 -13.68
CA VAL A 158 -7.82 -11.75 -13.12
C VAL A 158 -9.18 -12.01 -13.76
N LYS A 159 -9.24 -12.91 -14.75
CA LYS A 159 -10.49 -13.62 -15.06
C LYS A 159 -10.64 -14.78 -14.05
N PRO A 160 -11.80 -14.96 -13.41
CA PRO A 160 -11.92 -15.93 -12.32
C PRO A 160 -11.96 -17.37 -12.86
N LYS A 161 -10.92 -18.16 -12.61
CA LYS A 161 -10.94 -19.45 -11.85
C LYS A 161 -9.74 -20.38 -12.09
N ASP A 162 -8.96 -20.24 -13.17
CA ASP A 162 -8.05 -21.32 -13.59
C ASP A 162 -6.58 -20.89 -13.84
N MET A 163 -6.00 -19.98 -13.04
CA MET A 163 -4.56 -19.74 -13.10
C MET A 163 -3.89 -20.06 -11.76
N GLU A 164 -3.12 -21.16 -11.77
CA GLU A 164 -2.04 -21.38 -10.81
C GLU A 164 -1.07 -20.21 -10.87
N TRP A 165 -0.53 -19.85 -9.69
CA TRP A 165 0.43 -18.77 -9.48
C TRP A 165 1.59 -18.83 -10.48
N ILE A 166 1.48 -18.08 -11.58
CA ILE A 166 2.62 -17.66 -12.38
C ILE A 166 2.90 -16.22 -11.99
N LEU A 167 4.18 -15.87 -11.93
CA LEU A 167 4.65 -14.50 -11.77
C LEU A 167 3.94 -13.60 -12.81
N CYS A 168 2.90 -12.90 -12.32
CA CYS A 168 1.79 -12.18 -12.96
C CYS A 168 0.42 -12.88 -12.83
#